data_AF-A0A917VCW8-F1
#
_entry.id   AF-A0A917VCW8-F1
#
_cell.length_a   1.000
_cell.length_b   1.000
_cell.length_c   1.000
_cell.angle_alpha   90.00
_cell.angle_beta   90.00
_cell.angle_gamma   90.00
#
_symmetry.space_group_name_H-M   'P 1'
#
loop_
_entity.id
_entity.type
_entity.pdbx_description
1 polymer ?
#
loop_
_entity_poly.entity_id
_entity_poly.type
_entity_poly.pdbx_seq_one_letter_code
_entity_poly.pdbx_strand_id
1 'polypeptide(L)'
;MAERLIPDYGPIGKRPTASNTFLQSFNRANVALRTDRIDRVTASGIRTVDGVERDYDMIVLATGYEMFSDPESYHVGAVVGRDGFDLAEFFASKGLQAYESVAIPRLPNRWLISGPYSWTGSGWHTLVEVSATHAIRAITKGRERGATVVEVRESAHADYHDQVRSRGKLIKHYFTVQNAGLRTYYVNSQGDMAYLRPSTLCEARWRSRHFPIDDYRFETLSSRSGSKSHNEIRDRVVQ
;
A
#
# COMPACT_ATOMS: atom_id res chain seq x y z
N MET A 1 32.34 -13.31 11.53
CA MET A 1 30.88 -13.52 11.76
C MET A 1 30.18 -12.22 12.09
N ALA A 2 30.64 -11.46 13.10
CA ALA A 2 30.09 -10.15 13.47
C ALA A 2 30.00 -9.17 12.29
N GLU A 3 31.05 -9.04 11.48
CA GLU A 3 31.05 -8.18 10.28
C GLU A 3 29.91 -8.50 9.29
N ARG A 4 29.53 -9.78 9.15
CA ARG A 4 28.44 -10.21 8.26
C ARG A 4 27.05 -9.85 8.78
N LEU A 5 26.93 -9.45 10.06
CA LEU A 5 25.68 -9.00 10.67
C LEU A 5 25.52 -7.47 10.63
N ILE A 6 26.58 -6.74 10.25
CA ILE A 6 26.52 -5.29 10.14
C ILE A 6 25.78 -4.93 8.85
N PRO A 7 24.65 -4.19 8.93
CA PRO A 7 23.96 -3.71 7.75
C PRO A 7 24.85 -2.76 6.91
N ASP A 8 24.77 -2.90 5.59
CA ASP A 8 25.50 -2.11 4.59
C ASP A 8 24.66 -0.97 3.99
N TYR A 9 23.56 -0.60 4.67
CA TYR A 9 22.63 0.44 4.25
C TYR A 9 22.48 1.53 5.30
N GLY A 10 22.06 2.72 4.86
CA GLY A 10 21.89 3.89 5.71
C GLY A 10 20.80 3.73 6.77
N PRO A 11 20.80 4.59 7.80
CA PRO A 11 19.82 4.55 8.89
C PRO A 11 18.36 4.53 8.38
N ILE A 12 17.52 3.61 8.88
CA ILE A 12 16.10 3.52 8.47
C ILE A 12 15.91 3.13 6.98
N GLY A 13 16.98 2.69 6.28
CA GLY A 13 16.86 2.10 4.94
C GLY A 13 15.93 0.87 4.91
N LYS A 14 15.82 0.17 6.04
CA LYS A 14 14.77 -0.81 6.34
C LYS A 14 14.10 -0.45 7.66
N ARG A 15 12.90 -0.97 7.90
CA ARG A 15 12.20 -0.78 9.18
C ARG A 15 13.06 -1.33 10.33
N PRO A 16 13.40 -0.53 11.34
CA PRO A 16 14.15 -1.02 12.48
C PRO A 16 13.40 -2.14 13.21
N THR A 17 14.09 -3.23 13.48
CA THR A 17 13.61 -4.35 14.29
C THR A 17 14.42 -4.44 15.56
N ALA A 18 13.75 -4.56 16.70
CA ALA A 18 14.40 -4.72 18.00
C ALA A 18 14.35 -6.18 18.43
N SER A 19 15.47 -6.69 18.96
CA SER A 19 15.53 -7.98 19.63
C SER A 19 16.60 -7.96 20.71
N ASN A 20 16.24 -8.44 21.89
CA ASN A 20 17.17 -8.55 23.02
C ASN A 20 18.06 -9.80 22.94
N THR A 21 17.77 -10.73 22.02
CA THR A 21 18.41 -12.06 21.98
C THR A 21 19.01 -12.42 20.62
N PHE A 22 18.60 -11.76 19.52
CA PHE A 22 18.97 -12.14 18.16
C PHE A 22 20.50 -12.17 17.93
N LEU A 23 21.21 -11.13 18.38
CA LEU A 23 22.67 -11.09 18.21
C LEU A 23 23.37 -12.09 19.13
N GLN A 24 22.87 -12.26 20.35
CA GLN A 24 23.43 -13.19 21.34
C GLN A 24 23.26 -14.66 20.92
N SER A 25 22.20 -14.98 20.15
CA SER A 25 21.99 -16.35 19.65
C SER A 25 23.17 -16.86 18.83
N PHE A 26 23.89 -15.98 18.12
CA PHE A 26 25.02 -16.35 17.28
C PHE A 26 26.29 -16.74 18.06
N ASN A 27 26.33 -16.54 19.38
CA ASN A 27 27.43 -17.02 20.24
C ASN A 27 27.27 -18.48 20.66
N ARG A 28 26.12 -19.11 20.39
CA ARG A 28 25.85 -20.50 20.75
C ARG A 28 26.51 -21.45 19.75
N ALA A 29 27.10 -22.54 20.24
CA ALA A 29 27.75 -23.55 19.39
C ALA A 29 26.81 -24.21 18.35
N ASN A 30 25.49 -24.19 18.60
CA ASN A 30 24.48 -24.79 17.74
C ASN A 30 23.82 -23.81 16.75
N VAL A 31 24.40 -22.62 16.56
CA VAL A 31 23.86 -21.59 15.65
C VAL A 31 24.91 -21.20 14.63
N ALA A 32 24.54 -21.21 13.34
CA ALA A 32 25.39 -20.80 12.24
C ALA A 32 24.72 -19.71 11.40
N LEU A 33 25.43 -18.61 11.17
CA LEU A 33 25.05 -17.62 10.17
C LEU A 33 25.52 -18.08 8.79
N ARG A 34 24.61 -18.08 7.82
CA ARG A 34 24.89 -18.34 6.41
C ARG A 34 24.36 -17.19 5.57
N THR A 35 25.24 -16.61 4.76
CA THR A 35 24.95 -15.45 3.90
C THR A 35 25.16 -15.76 2.43
N ASP A 36 25.64 -16.97 2.13
CA ASP A 36 25.89 -17.46 0.79
C ASP A 36 24.55 -17.58 0.04
N ARG A 37 24.56 -17.27 -1.25
CA ARG A 37 23.35 -17.37 -2.06
C ARG A 37 22.88 -18.81 -2.13
N ILE A 38 21.57 -18.99 -1.96
CA ILE A 38 20.90 -20.27 -2.19
C ILE A 38 20.84 -20.52 -3.69
N ASP A 39 21.24 -21.72 -4.12
CA ASP A 39 21.05 -22.22 -5.48
C ASP A 39 19.70 -22.95 -5.59
N ARG A 40 19.45 -23.92 -4.70
CA ARG A 40 18.16 -24.62 -4.61
C ARG A 40 17.93 -25.27 -3.25
N VAL A 41 16.66 -25.56 -2.98
CA VAL A 41 16.24 -26.53 -1.96
C VAL A 41 16.33 -27.92 -2.58
N THR A 42 16.88 -28.88 -1.84
CA THR A 42 17.00 -30.28 -2.24
C THR A 42 16.06 -31.15 -1.41
N ALA A 43 16.03 -32.46 -1.68
CA ALA A 43 15.18 -33.38 -0.91
C ALA A 43 15.63 -33.49 0.57
N SER A 44 16.92 -33.27 0.86
CA SER A 44 17.46 -33.37 2.22
C SER A 44 17.78 -32.01 2.87
N GLY A 45 17.87 -30.92 2.11
CA GLY A 45 18.12 -29.60 2.69
C GLY A 45 18.33 -28.46 1.69
N ILE A 46 19.42 -27.71 1.83
CA ILE A 46 19.69 -26.50 1.03
C ILE A 46 21.08 -26.57 0.44
N ARG A 47 21.17 -26.33 -0.88
CA ARG A 47 22.43 -26.16 -1.59
C ARG A 47 22.71 -24.70 -1.88
N THR A 48 23.91 -24.25 -1.54
CA THR A 48 24.41 -22.91 -1.84
C THR A 48 25.17 -22.87 -3.16
N VAL A 49 25.37 -21.67 -3.73
CA VAL A 49 26.01 -21.48 -5.05
C VAL A 49 27.48 -21.93 -5.12
N ASP A 50 28.13 -22.11 -3.96
CA ASP A 50 29.47 -22.68 -3.81
C ASP A 50 29.48 -24.21 -3.98
N GLY A 51 28.31 -24.83 -4.21
CA GLY A 51 28.14 -26.27 -4.37
C GLY A 51 27.97 -27.03 -3.06
N VAL A 52 28.05 -26.35 -1.90
CA VAL A 52 27.92 -27.01 -0.60
C VAL A 52 26.45 -27.26 -0.29
N GLU A 53 26.11 -28.53 -0.05
CA GLU A 53 24.79 -28.96 0.39
C GLU A 53 24.79 -29.22 1.90
N ARG A 54 23.70 -28.84 2.57
CA ARG A 54 23.51 -29.01 4.01
C ARG A 54 22.12 -29.52 4.27
N ASP A 55 22.06 -30.60 5.05
CA ASP A 55 20.80 -31.26 5.39
C ASP A 55 20.06 -30.49 6.49
N TYR A 56 18.73 -30.44 6.38
CA TYR A 56 17.83 -29.80 7.33
C TYR A 56 16.52 -30.58 7.44
N ASP A 57 16.11 -30.92 8.65
CA ASP A 57 14.81 -31.59 8.89
C ASP A 57 13.62 -30.63 8.76
N MET A 58 13.86 -29.33 8.88
CA MET A 58 12.83 -28.28 8.82
C MET A 58 13.39 -26.98 8.24
N ILE A 59 12.61 -26.33 7.37
CA ILE A 59 12.89 -25.01 6.81
C ILE A 59 11.77 -24.05 7.23
N VAL A 60 12.13 -22.94 7.87
CA VAL A 60 11.19 -21.86 8.22
C VAL A 60 11.39 -20.68 7.27
N LEU A 61 10.36 -20.33 6.51
CA LEU A 61 10.40 -19.21 5.56
C LEU A 61 10.02 -17.90 6.25
N ALA A 62 11.03 -17.12 6.64
CA ALA A 62 10.87 -15.76 7.16
C ALA A 62 11.10 -14.70 6.05
N THR A 63 10.48 -14.89 4.87
CA THR A 63 10.75 -14.12 3.64
C THR A 63 9.98 -12.80 3.53
N GLY A 64 9.14 -12.46 4.51
CA GLY A 64 8.35 -11.23 4.52
C GLY A 64 6.99 -11.38 3.83
N TYR A 65 6.49 -10.29 3.26
CA TYR A 65 5.15 -10.18 2.67
C TYR A 65 5.20 -9.44 1.35
N GLU A 66 4.24 -9.76 0.48
CA GLU A 66 3.86 -8.86 -0.62
C GLU A 66 3.13 -7.65 -0.04
N MET A 67 3.56 -6.45 -0.43
CA MET A 67 3.09 -5.23 0.20
C MET A 67 2.05 -4.52 -0.68
N PHE A 68 1.00 -3.98 -0.05
CA PHE A 68 -0.01 -3.17 -0.74
C PHE A 68 0.55 -1.94 -1.49
N SER A 69 1.80 -1.57 -1.23
CA SER A 69 2.51 -0.47 -1.89
C SER A 69 3.07 -0.85 -3.26
N ASP A 70 2.95 -2.10 -3.68
CA ASP A 70 3.29 -2.58 -5.02
C ASP A 70 2.05 -2.59 -5.93
N PRO A 71 2.14 -2.10 -7.18
CA PRO A 71 1.04 -2.15 -8.14
C PRO A 71 0.56 -3.57 -8.44
N GLU A 72 1.47 -4.55 -8.39
CA GLU A 72 1.21 -5.95 -8.72
C GLU A 72 0.27 -6.64 -7.70
N SER A 73 0.14 -6.08 -6.50
CA SER A 73 -0.79 -6.57 -5.47
C SER A 73 -2.25 -6.29 -5.76
N TYR A 74 -2.55 -5.58 -6.86
CA TYR A 74 -3.90 -5.24 -7.28
C TYR A 74 -4.25 -6.04 -8.54
N HIS A 75 -5.38 -6.73 -8.51
CA HIS A 75 -5.85 -7.53 -9.64
C HIS A 75 -6.86 -6.77 -10.49
N VAL A 76 -6.68 -6.81 -11.81
CA VAL A 76 -7.63 -6.25 -12.78
C VAL A 76 -9.02 -6.87 -12.58
N GLY A 77 -10.04 -6.03 -12.58
CA GLY A 77 -11.44 -6.39 -12.35
C GLY A 77 -11.84 -6.53 -10.88
N ALA A 78 -10.89 -6.53 -9.94
CA ALA A 78 -11.22 -6.66 -8.51
C ALA A 78 -11.85 -5.38 -7.94
N VAL A 79 -11.43 -4.22 -8.44
CA VAL A 79 -11.92 -2.91 -8.00
C VAL A 79 -12.21 -2.04 -9.20
N VAL A 80 -13.47 -2.05 -9.60
CA VAL A 80 -13.97 -1.25 -10.72
C VAL A 80 -14.77 -0.04 -10.22
N GLY A 81 -14.61 1.07 -10.94
CA GLY A 81 -15.28 2.34 -10.69
C GLY A 81 -16.22 2.74 -11.83
N ARG A 82 -16.54 4.03 -11.89
CA ARG A 82 -17.37 4.60 -12.96
C ARG A 82 -16.61 4.64 -14.29
N ASP A 83 -17.37 4.62 -15.38
CA ASP A 83 -16.88 4.84 -16.74
C ASP A 83 -15.73 3.89 -17.13
N GLY A 84 -15.79 2.64 -16.65
CA GLY A 84 -14.79 1.60 -16.94
C GLY A 84 -13.47 1.76 -16.18
N PHE A 85 -13.41 2.60 -15.14
CA PHE A 85 -12.22 2.73 -14.30
C PHE A 85 -11.87 1.40 -13.60
N ASP A 86 -10.60 1.01 -13.66
CA ASP A 86 -10.03 -0.10 -12.90
C ASP A 86 -8.85 0.37 -12.04
N LEU A 87 -8.86 0.00 -10.76
CA LEU A 87 -7.83 0.44 -9.80
C LEU A 87 -6.45 -0.16 -10.11
N ALA A 88 -6.39 -1.43 -10.50
CA ALA A 88 -5.13 -2.10 -10.79
C ALA A 88 -4.47 -1.49 -12.03
N GLU A 89 -5.25 -1.26 -13.09
CA GLU A 89 -4.77 -0.58 -14.30
C GLU A 89 -4.32 0.87 -14.00
N PHE A 90 -5.05 1.56 -13.14
CA PHE A 90 -4.69 2.91 -12.70
C PHE A 90 -3.35 2.93 -11.95
N PHE A 91 -3.16 2.04 -10.97
CA PHE A 91 -1.90 1.97 -10.22
C PHE A 91 -0.72 1.48 -11.08
N ALA A 92 -0.94 0.51 -11.97
CA ALA A 92 0.08 0.05 -12.90
C ALA A 92 0.53 1.15 -13.87
N SER A 93 -0.39 2.01 -14.34
CA SER A 93 -0.09 3.04 -15.36
C SER A 93 0.31 4.40 -14.81
N LYS A 94 -0.22 4.81 -13.65
CA LYS A 94 -0.01 6.15 -13.06
C LYS A 94 0.80 6.14 -11.77
N GLY A 95 1.06 4.95 -11.22
CA GLY A 95 1.64 4.77 -9.89
C GLY A 95 0.59 4.88 -8.79
N LEU A 96 0.91 4.29 -7.64
CA LEU A 96 0.03 4.27 -6.48
C LEU A 96 -0.21 5.67 -5.95
N GLN A 97 -1.48 6.06 -5.88
CA GLN A 97 -1.89 7.37 -5.40
C GLN A 97 -3.32 7.33 -4.87
N ALA A 98 -3.55 8.08 -3.81
CA ALA A 98 -4.88 8.31 -3.26
C ALA A 98 -4.88 9.66 -2.55
N TYR A 99 -5.98 10.38 -2.69
CA TYR A 99 -6.20 11.64 -1.99
C TYR A 99 -6.24 11.37 -0.49
N GLU A 100 -5.33 12.01 0.25
CA GLU A 100 -5.16 11.85 1.70
C GLU A 100 -4.95 10.38 2.14
N SER A 101 -4.49 9.50 1.25
CA SER A 101 -4.40 8.03 1.41
C SER A 101 -5.73 7.28 1.49
N VAL A 102 -6.86 7.94 1.18
CA VAL A 102 -8.19 7.45 1.53
C VAL A 102 -9.13 7.35 0.33
N ALA A 103 -9.15 8.33 -0.58
CA ALA A 103 -10.12 8.37 -1.67
C ALA A 103 -9.44 8.46 -3.04
N ILE A 104 -10.07 7.89 -4.06
CA ILE A 104 -9.59 7.90 -5.44
C ILE A 104 -10.74 8.35 -6.34
N PRO A 105 -10.51 9.28 -7.29
CA PRO A 105 -11.53 9.67 -8.25
C PRO A 105 -12.08 8.47 -9.02
N ARG A 106 -13.32 8.57 -9.50
CA ARG A 106 -14.04 7.48 -10.20
C ARG A 106 -14.35 6.24 -9.34
N LEU A 107 -13.97 6.21 -8.06
CA LEU A 107 -14.40 5.22 -7.06
C LEU A 107 -15.32 5.87 -6.01
N PRO A 108 -16.57 6.24 -6.37
CA PRO A 108 -17.49 6.89 -5.45
C PRO A 108 -17.83 5.98 -4.26
N ASN A 109 -18.03 6.58 -3.09
CA ASN A 109 -18.38 5.89 -1.84
C ASN A 109 -17.40 4.78 -1.41
N ARG A 110 -16.19 4.77 -1.96
CA ARG A 110 -15.13 3.82 -1.61
C ARG A 110 -14.02 4.52 -0.83
N TRP A 111 -13.58 3.88 0.24
CA TRP A 111 -12.61 4.43 1.19
C TRP A 111 -11.52 3.41 1.44
N LEU A 112 -10.26 3.83 1.32
CA LEU A 112 -9.10 3.02 1.66
C LEU A 112 -8.73 3.27 3.12
N ILE A 113 -8.49 2.17 3.84
CA ILE A 113 -7.78 2.19 5.11
C ILE A 113 -6.40 1.64 4.81
N SER A 114 -5.35 2.42 5.05
CA SER A 114 -3.99 2.12 4.56
C SER A 114 -3.83 2.18 3.04
N GLY A 115 -4.32 3.25 2.40
CA GLY A 115 -4.00 3.51 1.00
C GLY A 115 -2.57 4.05 0.78
N PRO A 116 -2.22 4.36 -0.47
CA PRO A 116 -0.94 4.98 -0.82
C PRO A 116 -0.65 6.25 0.01
N TYR A 117 0.61 6.40 0.42
CA TYR A 117 1.14 7.50 1.23
C TYR A 117 0.41 7.66 2.57
N SER A 118 0.15 6.55 3.27
CA SER A 118 -0.55 6.54 4.56
C SER A 118 0.37 6.56 5.78
N TRP A 119 1.59 6.03 5.69
CA TRP A 119 2.46 5.90 6.86
C TRP A 119 3.29 7.15 7.15
N THR A 120 3.07 7.77 8.31
CA THR A 120 3.75 9.00 8.77
C THR A 120 4.86 8.74 9.78
N GLY A 121 5.48 7.56 9.76
CA GLY A 121 6.46 7.15 10.79
C GLY A 121 5.85 6.70 12.12
N SER A 122 4.52 6.54 12.19
CA SER A 122 3.78 6.18 13.41
C SER A 122 3.30 4.70 13.42
N GLY A 123 2.57 4.30 14.46
CA GLY A 123 2.01 2.95 14.54
C GLY A 123 0.81 2.73 13.60
N TRP A 124 0.47 1.46 13.36
CA TRP A 124 -0.69 1.05 12.56
C TRP A 124 -2.01 1.69 13.02
N HIS A 125 -2.27 1.74 14.32
CA HIS A 125 -3.49 2.32 14.89
C HIS A 125 -3.70 3.78 14.46
N THR A 126 -2.63 4.55 14.42
CA THR A 126 -2.67 5.96 14.04
C THR A 126 -3.00 6.14 12.56
N LEU A 127 -2.44 5.28 11.71
CA LEU A 127 -2.74 5.25 10.30
C LEU A 127 -4.24 4.95 10.08
N VAL A 128 -4.77 3.93 10.76
CA VAL A 128 -6.20 3.58 10.71
C VAL A 128 -7.06 4.74 11.20
N GLU A 129 -6.70 5.38 12.32
CA GLU A 129 -7.42 6.53 12.89
C GLU A 129 -7.48 7.70 11.90
N VAL A 130 -6.36 8.04 11.25
CA VAL A 130 -6.29 9.12 10.26
C VAL A 130 -7.17 8.80 9.05
N SER A 131 -7.06 7.60 8.48
CA SER A 131 -7.86 7.20 7.32
C SER A 131 -9.36 7.14 7.65
N ALA A 132 -9.73 6.57 8.79
CA ALA A 132 -11.12 6.46 9.22
C ALA A 132 -11.73 7.84 9.53
N THR A 133 -11.00 8.72 10.21
CA THR A 133 -11.46 10.09 10.50
C THR A 133 -11.78 10.85 9.22
N HIS A 134 -10.91 10.72 8.21
CA HIS A 134 -11.11 11.33 6.90
C HIS A 134 -12.39 10.82 6.22
N ALA A 135 -12.52 9.49 6.13
CA ALA A 135 -13.68 8.84 5.50
C ALA A 135 -14.99 9.20 6.21
N ILE A 136 -15.01 9.12 7.55
CA ILE A 136 -16.19 9.47 8.37
C ILE A 136 -16.62 10.90 8.10
N ARG A 137 -15.69 11.86 8.05
CA ARG A 137 -16.04 13.26 7.78
C ARG A 137 -16.69 13.44 6.40
N ALA A 138 -16.15 12.81 5.36
CA ALA A 138 -16.72 12.87 4.01
C ALA A 138 -18.11 12.20 3.94
N ILE A 139 -18.26 11.01 4.55
CA ILE A 139 -19.53 10.28 4.63
C ILE A 139 -20.59 11.09 5.38
N THR A 140 -20.24 11.66 6.54
CA THR A 140 -21.14 12.49 7.34
C THR A 140 -21.61 13.69 6.54
N LYS A 141 -20.70 14.38 5.82
CA LYS A 141 -21.10 15.49 4.95
C LYS A 141 -22.01 15.06 3.81
N GLY A 142 -21.78 13.87 3.24
CA GLY A 142 -22.66 13.29 2.22
C GLY A 142 -24.08 13.07 2.76
N ARG A 143 -24.19 12.49 3.96
CA ARG A 143 -25.48 12.28 4.65
C ARG A 143 -26.19 13.60 4.94
N GLU A 144 -25.48 14.59 5.46
CA GLU A 144 -26.04 15.93 5.72
C GLU A 144 -26.58 16.61 4.45
N ARG A 145 -25.93 16.38 3.30
CA ARG A 145 -26.33 16.94 2.01
C ARG A 145 -27.39 16.10 1.27
N GLY A 146 -27.84 14.98 1.84
CA GLY A 146 -28.74 14.04 1.16
C GLY A 146 -28.13 13.42 -0.11
N ALA A 147 -26.80 13.38 -0.19
CA ALA A 147 -26.07 12.85 -1.33
C ALA A 147 -25.99 11.32 -1.27
N THR A 148 -26.21 10.67 -2.41
CA THR A 148 -26.04 9.21 -2.57
C THR A 148 -24.68 8.86 -3.15
N VAL A 149 -23.96 9.86 -3.68
CA VAL A 149 -22.62 9.73 -4.26
C VAL A 149 -21.71 10.73 -3.57
N VAL A 150 -20.64 10.23 -2.96
CA VAL A 150 -19.55 11.01 -2.39
C VAL A 150 -18.26 10.59 -3.10
N GLU A 151 -17.64 11.51 -3.82
CA GLU A 151 -16.44 11.21 -4.61
C GLU A 151 -15.45 12.37 -4.55
N VAL A 152 -14.16 12.07 -4.41
CA VAL A 152 -13.11 13.08 -4.50
C VAL A 152 -12.96 13.57 -5.94
N ARG A 153 -12.78 14.89 -6.12
CA ARG A 153 -12.55 15.49 -7.43
C ARG A 153 -11.19 15.12 -7.98
N GLU A 154 -11.10 14.97 -9.29
CA GLU A 154 -9.83 14.69 -9.99
C GLU A 154 -8.78 15.77 -9.76
N SER A 155 -9.17 17.05 -9.76
CA SER A 155 -8.27 18.18 -9.51
C SER A 155 -7.67 18.12 -8.11
N ALA A 156 -8.50 17.97 -7.07
CA ALA A 156 -8.03 17.90 -5.68
C ALA A 156 -7.09 16.69 -5.45
N HIS A 157 -7.41 15.56 -6.09
CA HIS A 157 -6.56 14.38 -6.09
C HIS A 157 -5.20 14.64 -6.75
N ALA A 158 -5.19 15.24 -7.95
CA ALA A 158 -3.96 15.57 -8.67
C ALA A 158 -3.09 16.56 -7.89
N ASP A 159 -3.69 17.65 -7.39
CA ASP A 159 -2.99 18.68 -6.60
C ASP A 159 -2.35 18.08 -5.34
N TYR A 160 -3.07 17.21 -4.63
CA TYR A 160 -2.54 16.49 -3.47
C TYR A 160 -1.36 15.58 -3.87
N HIS A 161 -1.49 14.82 -4.95
CA HIS A 161 -0.46 13.89 -5.38
C HIS A 161 0.81 14.63 -5.82
N ASP A 162 0.68 15.76 -6.51
CA ASP A 162 1.80 16.62 -6.88
C ASP A 162 2.50 17.21 -5.64
N GLN A 163 1.72 17.61 -4.62
CA GLN A 163 2.27 18.04 -3.34
C GLN A 163 3.06 16.92 -2.65
N VAL A 164 2.52 15.69 -2.64
CA VAL A 164 3.20 14.50 -2.08
C VAL A 164 4.51 14.24 -2.83
N ARG A 165 4.50 14.19 -4.16
CA ARG A 165 5.72 14.00 -4.96
C ARG A 165 6.75 15.08 -4.72
N SER A 166 6.32 16.35 -4.66
CA SER A 166 7.19 17.49 -4.44
C SER A 166 7.89 17.42 -3.08
N ARG A 167 7.14 17.13 -2.01
CA ARG A 167 7.67 17.01 -0.64
C ARG A 167 8.46 15.72 -0.42
N GLY A 168 8.13 14.66 -1.15
CA GLY A 168 8.79 13.36 -1.10
C GLY A 168 10.16 13.30 -1.76
N LYS A 169 10.62 14.37 -2.45
CA LYS A 169 11.91 14.39 -3.18
C LYS A 169 13.11 13.98 -2.32
N LEU A 170 13.18 14.46 -1.08
CA LEU A 170 14.30 14.13 -0.17
C LEU A 170 14.26 12.65 0.24
N ILE A 171 13.07 12.13 0.58
CA ILE A 171 12.87 10.72 0.91
C ILE A 171 13.26 9.86 -0.30
N LYS A 172 12.80 10.23 -1.49
CA LYS A 172 13.15 9.53 -2.73
C LYS A 172 14.67 9.53 -2.95
N HIS A 173 15.33 10.67 -2.83
CA HIS A 173 16.78 10.77 -2.97
C HIS A 173 17.53 9.86 -1.97
N TYR A 174 17.08 9.82 -0.71
CA TYR A 174 17.64 8.95 0.31
C TYR A 174 17.59 7.47 -0.09
N PHE A 175 16.44 6.99 -0.58
CA PHE A 175 16.27 5.59 -0.94
C PHE A 175 16.89 5.22 -2.30
N THR A 176 16.74 6.08 -3.31
CA THR A 176 17.13 5.73 -4.69
C THR A 176 18.55 6.15 -5.06
N VAL A 177 19.14 7.11 -4.34
CA VAL A 177 20.51 7.60 -4.62
C VAL A 177 21.47 7.22 -3.49
N GLN A 178 21.18 7.59 -2.25
CA GLN A 178 22.09 7.32 -1.13
C GLN A 178 22.11 5.83 -0.74
N ASN A 179 20.99 5.13 -0.93
CA ASN A 179 20.85 3.69 -0.70
C ASN A 179 20.60 2.92 -2.00
N ALA A 180 21.25 3.33 -3.09
CA ALA A 180 21.09 2.69 -4.39
C ALA A 180 21.33 1.16 -4.29
N GLY A 181 20.40 0.37 -4.84
CA GLY A 181 20.46 -1.10 -4.80
C GLY A 181 19.90 -1.74 -3.53
N LEU A 182 19.49 -0.95 -2.52
CA LEU A 182 18.87 -1.48 -1.31
C LEU A 182 17.52 -2.15 -1.61
N ARG A 183 17.42 -3.44 -1.27
CA ARG A 183 16.16 -4.19 -1.31
C ARG A 183 15.36 -3.91 -0.05
N THR A 184 14.35 -3.06 -0.16
CA THR A 184 13.49 -2.64 0.94
C THR A 184 12.06 -2.48 0.44
N TYR A 185 11.09 -2.84 1.25
CA TYR A 185 9.68 -2.71 0.88
C TYR A 185 9.20 -1.26 0.81
N TYR A 186 10.01 -0.31 1.28
CA TYR A 186 9.68 1.11 1.14
C TYR A 186 9.68 1.54 -0.32
N VAL A 187 10.57 0.97 -1.15
CA VAL A 187 10.66 1.24 -2.59
C VAL A 187 9.87 0.14 -3.31
N ASN A 188 8.84 0.51 -4.06
CA ASN A 188 8.04 -0.45 -4.81
C ASN A 188 8.68 -0.81 -6.17
N SER A 189 8.07 -1.74 -6.90
CA SER A 189 8.51 -2.18 -8.24
C SER A 189 8.69 -1.04 -9.27
N GLN A 190 7.99 0.09 -9.10
CA GLN A 190 8.07 1.27 -9.95
C GLN A 190 9.10 2.32 -9.48
N GLY A 191 9.86 2.03 -8.41
CA GLY A 191 10.83 2.95 -7.83
C GLY A 191 10.20 4.14 -7.09
N ASP A 192 8.95 3.99 -6.65
CA ASP A 192 8.24 4.98 -5.85
C ASP A 192 8.17 4.57 -4.36
N MET A 193 7.95 5.57 -3.51
CA MET A 193 7.93 5.44 -2.05
C MET A 193 6.50 5.46 -1.51
N ALA A 194 5.60 4.77 -2.19
CA ALA A 194 4.16 4.84 -1.97
C ALA A 194 3.69 4.41 -0.57
N TYR A 195 4.56 3.82 0.26
CA TYR A 195 4.25 3.56 1.67
C TYR A 195 4.42 4.82 2.55
N LEU A 196 5.40 5.68 2.24
CA LEU A 196 5.88 6.78 3.08
C LEU A 196 5.15 8.10 2.80
N ARG A 197 4.44 8.64 3.78
CA ARG A 197 3.81 9.96 3.67
C ARG A 197 4.80 11.10 3.98
N PRO A 198 5.03 12.08 3.09
CA PRO A 198 5.97 13.19 3.31
C PRO A 198 5.35 14.33 4.15
N SER A 199 4.74 13.97 5.27
CA SER A 199 4.17 14.89 6.25
C SER A 199 4.37 14.38 7.67
N THR A 200 4.27 15.27 8.64
CA THR A 200 4.27 14.86 10.05
C THR A 200 2.96 14.14 10.41
N LEU A 201 2.99 13.40 11.52
CA LEU A 201 1.77 12.83 12.09
C LEU A 201 0.73 13.92 12.44
N CYS A 202 1.18 15.03 13.04
CA CYS A 202 0.29 16.13 13.42
C CYS A 202 -0.39 16.74 12.19
N GLU A 203 0.35 16.93 11.10
CA GLU A 203 -0.19 17.40 9.83
C GLU A 203 -1.23 16.42 9.28
N ALA A 204 -0.92 15.12 9.24
CA ALA A 204 -1.86 14.10 8.73
C ALA A 204 -3.16 14.04 9.56
N ARG A 205 -3.06 14.11 10.89
CA ARG A 205 -4.22 14.18 11.81
C ARG A 205 -5.03 15.47 11.64
N TRP A 206 -4.35 16.59 11.40
CA TRP A 206 -5.04 17.86 11.14
C TRP A 206 -5.79 17.78 9.80
N ARG A 207 -5.13 17.31 8.74
CA ARG A 207 -5.70 17.22 7.39
C ARG A 207 -6.88 16.25 7.33
N SER A 208 -6.84 15.11 8.02
CA SER A 208 -8.00 14.18 8.05
C SER A 208 -9.26 14.80 8.65
N ARG A 209 -9.11 15.82 9.50
CA ARG A 209 -10.23 16.56 10.13
C ARG A 209 -10.61 17.84 9.38
N HIS A 210 -9.71 18.42 8.60
CA HIS A 210 -9.85 19.77 8.05
C HIS A 210 -9.65 19.89 6.53
N PHE A 211 -9.59 18.77 5.79
CA PHE A 211 -9.56 18.83 4.33
C PHE A 211 -10.75 19.64 3.77
N PRO A 212 -10.57 20.43 2.69
CA PRO A 212 -11.66 21.19 2.09
C PRO A 212 -12.80 20.27 1.68
N ILE A 213 -14.03 20.57 2.11
CA ILE A 213 -15.20 19.75 1.72
C ILE A 213 -15.46 19.84 0.21
N ASP A 214 -15.08 20.94 -0.43
CA ASP A 214 -15.27 21.15 -1.86
C ASP A 214 -14.32 20.31 -2.73
N ASP A 215 -13.29 19.70 -2.13
CA ASP A 215 -12.49 18.65 -2.76
C ASP A 215 -13.34 17.41 -3.06
N TYR A 216 -14.51 17.28 -2.44
CA TYR A 216 -15.50 16.26 -2.73
C TYR A 216 -16.66 16.80 -3.55
N ARG A 217 -17.13 15.96 -4.46
CA ARG A 217 -18.39 16.12 -5.16
C ARG A 217 -19.45 15.28 -4.45
N PHE A 218 -20.60 15.89 -4.25
CA PHE A 218 -21.77 15.31 -3.62
C PHE A 218 -22.91 15.32 -4.63
N GLU A 219 -23.37 14.14 -5.06
CA GLU A 219 -24.47 14.01 -6.03
C GLU A 219 -25.58 13.14 -5.44
N THR A 220 -26.81 13.45 -5.82
CA THR A 220 -27.96 12.59 -5.56
C THR A 220 -28.37 11.97 -6.88
N LEU A 221 -28.27 10.64 -6.97
CA LEU A 221 -28.78 9.90 -8.12
C LEU A 221 -30.31 9.90 -8.02
N SER A 222 -30.97 10.46 -9.03
CA SER A 222 -32.42 10.30 -9.17
C SER A 222 -32.69 8.81 -9.32
N SER A 223 -33.59 8.26 -8.51
CA SER A 223 -34.09 6.90 -8.71
C SER A 223 -34.60 6.81 -10.15
N ARG A 224 -34.05 5.91 -10.97
CA ARG A 224 -34.58 5.64 -12.30
C ARG A 224 -36.06 5.25 -12.16
N SER A 225 -36.97 6.19 -12.41
CA SER A 225 -38.35 5.88 -12.75
C SER A 225 -38.32 5.15 -14.10
N GLY A 226 -38.49 3.84 -14.07
CA GLY A 226 -38.39 3.01 -15.27
C GLY A 226 -38.00 1.57 -15.00
N SER A 227 -38.70 0.89 -14.08
CA SER A 227 -38.81 -0.56 -14.14
C SER A 227 -39.57 -0.89 -15.42
N LYS A 228 -38.85 -1.25 -16.50
CA LYS A 228 -39.46 -2.11 -17.52
C LYS A 228 -39.69 -3.45 -16.84
N SER A 229 -40.96 -3.85 -16.82
CA SER A 229 -41.49 -5.07 -16.22
C SER A 229 -40.61 -6.29 -16.50
N HIS A 230 -40.23 -6.97 -15.43
CA HIS A 230 -39.57 -8.28 -15.40
C HIS A 230 -40.55 -9.39 -15.84
N ASN A 231 -41.12 -9.29 -17.05
CA ASN A 231 -42.10 -10.26 -17.54
C ASN A 231 -42.00 -10.57 -19.05
N GLU A 232 -40.79 -10.56 -19.62
CA GLU A 232 -40.56 -10.96 -21.03
C GLU A 232 -39.34 -11.89 -21.24
N ILE A 233 -38.91 -12.64 -20.21
CA ILE A 233 -37.83 -13.64 -20.37
C ILE A 233 -38.31 -15.08 -20.10
N ARG A 234 -39.62 -15.33 -19.95
CA ARG A 234 -40.14 -16.68 -19.68
C ARG A 234 -40.67 -17.48 -20.87
N ASP A 235 -40.66 -16.96 -22.09
CA ASP A 235 -41.21 -17.66 -23.28
C ASP A 235 -40.16 -18.02 -24.36
N ARG A 236 -38.88 -18.17 -24.03
CA ARG A 236 -37.85 -18.61 -24.99
C ARG A 236 -36.94 -19.75 -24.53
N VAL A 237 -37.44 -20.66 -23.70
CA VAL A 237 -36.73 -21.92 -23.35
C VAL A 237 -37.60 -23.18 -23.57
N VAL A 238 -38.70 -23.07 -24.32
CA VAL A 238 -39.37 -24.26 -24.89
C VAL A 238 -39.73 -23.97 -26.34
N GLN A 239 -38.73 -24.12 -27.22
CA GLN A 239 -38.86 -24.59 -28.60
C GLN A 239 -37.48 -24.97 -29.13
#